data_AF-A0A356QJ97-F1
#
_entry.id   AF-A0A356QJ97-F1
#
_cell.length_a   1.000
_cell.length_b   1.000
_cell.length_c   1.000
_cell.angle_alpha   90.00
_cell.angle_beta   90.00
_cell.angle_gamma   90.00
#
_symmetry.space_group_name_H-M   'P 1'
#
loop_
_entity.id
_entity.type
_entity.pdbx_description
1 polymer ?
#
loop_
_entity_poly.entity_id
_entity_poly.type
_entity_poly.pdbx_seq_one_letter_code
_entity_poly.pdbx_strand_id
1 'polypeptide(L)' 'MASVTLEKVNKVFGRDHIIKDVDLSIGDGEFVVFVGPSG' A
#
# COMPACT_ATOMS: atom_id res chain seq x y z
N MET A 1 -0.89 14.50 13.84
CA MET A 1 -1.38 14.47 12.45
C MET A 1 -2.35 13.29 12.37
N ALA A 2 -2.48 12.57 11.25
CA ALA A 2 -3.35 11.39 11.17
C ALA A 2 -2.51 10.15 10.84
N SER A 3 -2.88 9.00 11.40
CA SER A 3 -2.35 7.69 11.02
C SER A 3 -3.07 7.16 9.78
N VAL A 4 -2.42 6.24 9.05
CA VAL A 4 -2.97 5.56 7.88
C VAL A 4 -2.87 4.06 8.07
N THR A 5 -3.97 3.35 7.81
CA THR A 5 -4.00 1.88 7.79
C THR A 5 -4.58 1.41 6.46
N LEU A 6 -3.88 0.49 5.81
CA LEU A 6 -4.31 -0.27 4.65
C LEU A 6 -4.45 -1.72 5.09
N GLU A 7 -5.63 -2.31 4.89
CA GLU A 7 -5.91 -3.70 5.26
C GLU A 7 -6.35 -4.47 4.02
N LYS A 8 -5.62 -5.53 3.68
CA LYS A 8 -5.87 -6.41 2.53
C LYS A 8 -6.20 -5.63 1.26
N VAL A 9 -5.41 -4.61 0.97
CA VAL A 9 -5.63 -3.77 -0.21
C VAL A 9 -5.32 -4.59 -1.45
N ASN A 10 -6.30 -4.63 -2.36
CA ASN A 10 -6.20 -5.30 -3.64
C ASN A 10 -6.48 -4.30 -4.77
N LYS A 11 -5.73 -4.39 -5.86
CA LYS A 11 -5.95 -3.57 -7.06
C LYS A 11 -5.80 -4.43 -8.30
N VAL A 12 -6.85 -4.45 -9.12
CA VAL A 12 -6.92 -5.26 -10.34
C VAL A 12 -7.26 -4.35 -11.52
N PHE A 13 -6.56 -4.52 -12.64
CA PHE A 13 -6.89 -3.95 -13.94
C PHE A 13 -7.16 -5.09 -14.93
N GLY A 14 -8.42 -5.35 -15.24
CA GLY A 14 -8.81 -6.44 -16.12
C GLY A 14 -8.40 -7.80 -15.53
N ARG A 15 -7.41 -8.45 -16.14
CA ARG A 15 -6.86 -9.74 -15.68
C ARG A 15 -5.64 -9.59 -14.76
N ASP A 16 -5.07 -8.39 -14.68
CA ASP A 16 -3.82 -8.16 -13.96
C ASP A 16 -4.11 -7.73 -12.52
N HIS A 17 -3.70 -8.56 -11.56
CA HIS A 17 -3.79 -8.26 -10.14
C HIS A 17 -2.48 -7.59 -9.68
N ILE A 18 -2.47 -6.25 -9.59
CA ILE A 18 -1.25 -5.44 -9.45
C ILE A 18 -0.90 -5.06 -8.00
N ILE A 19 -1.88 -4.99 -7.09
CA ILE A 19 -1.64 -4.90 -5.64
C ILE A 19 -2.39 -6.07 -5.04
N LYS A 20 -1.69 -6.95 -4.32
CA LYS A 20 -2.24 -8.23 -3.83
C LYS A 20 -2.20 -8.26 -2.32
N ASP A 21 -3.37 -8.22 -1.69
CA ASP A 21 -3.56 -8.36 -0.24
C ASP A 21 -2.53 -7.59 0.62
N VAL A 22 -2.30 -6.31 0.28
CA VAL A 22 -1.29 -5.50 1.00
C VAL A 22 -1.87 -4.98 2.31
N ASP A 23 -1.18 -5.29 3.40
CA ASP A 23 -1.37 -4.71 4.73
C ASP A 23 -0.25 -3.70 5.01
N LEU A 24 -0.60 -2.47 5.42
CA LEU A 24 0.35 -1.43 5.79
C LEU A 24 -0.22 -0.54 6.89
N SER A 25 0.59 -0.26 7.90
CA SER A 25 0.26 0.72 8.95
C SER A 25 1.33 1.79 8.98
N ILE A 26 0.92 3.05 8.92
CA ILE A 26 1.77 4.23 9.08
C ILE A 26 1.27 5.01 10.29
N GLY A 27 2.13 5.10 11.30
CA GLY A 27 1.87 5.79 12.56
C GLY A 27 1.85 7.31 12.42
N ASP A 28 1.32 7.99 13.44
CA ASP A 28 1.32 9.46 13.45
C ASP A 28 2.75 10.01 13.48
N GLY A 29 3.08 10.90 12.53
CA GLY A 29 4.40 11.51 12.43
C GLY A 29 5.50 10.62 11.84
N GLU A 30 5.17 9.41 11.36
CA GLU A 30 6.13 8.56 10.65
C GLU A 30 6.42 9.09 9.24
N PHE A 31 7.69 8.99 8.84
CA PHE A 31 8.14 9.32 7.49
C PHE A 31 8.45 8.02 6.74
N VAL A 32 7.61 7.69 5.76
CA VAL A 32 7.69 6.43 5.02
C VAL A 32 7.90 6.72 3.53
N VAL A 33 8.75 5.92 2.89
CA VAL A 33 9.01 5.99 1.45
C VAL A 33 8.70 4.64 0.81
N PHE A 34 7.95 4.65 -0.29
CA PHE A 34 7.72 3.45 -1.09
C PHE A 34 8.76 3.35 -2.20
N VAL A 35 9.38 2.18 -2.32
CA VAL A 35 10.40 1.88 -3.33
C VAL A 35 10.13 0.52 -3.97
N GLY A 36 10.52 0.38 -5.24
CA GLY A 36 10.37 -0.84 -6.01
C GLY A 36 10.96 -0.67 -7.42
N PRO A 37 11.15 -1.77 -8.16
CA PRO A 37 11.46 -1.72 -9.59
C PRO A 37 10.32 -1.07 -10.38
N SER A 38 10.54 -0.79 -11.67
CA SER A 38 9.45 -0.33 -12.55
C SER A 38 8.41 -1.43 -12.76
N GLY A 39 7.14 -1.10 -12.52
CA GLY A 39 6.01 -2.03 -12.53
C GLY A 39 5.53 -2.34 -11.12
#